data_AF-A0ABD7C9K1-F1
#
_entry.id   AF-A0ABD7C9K1-F1
#
_cell.length_a   1.000
_cell.length_b   1.000
_cell.length_c   1.000
_cell.angle_alpha   90.00
_cell.angle_beta   90.00
_cell.angle_gamma   90.00
#
_symmetry.space_group_name_H-M   'P 1'
#
loop_
_entity.id
_entity.type
_entity.pdbx_description
1 polymer ?
#
loop_
_entity_poly.entity_id
_entity_poly.type
_entity_poly.pdbx_seq_one_letter_code
_entity_poly.pdbx_strand_id
1 'polypeptide(L)'
;MNQAFIAKISIAAAAALMVAGCATKSAPDFGGRWKPVNRFAAATTEIPLYSSYVYQASPMDGTLKAMLERWAKDSGRTLDYRLSSDFTLYGAVSNIDTTNAQQAVIDLTAAYAAQGISVSIVGNQIVVQSAGSTPTASAQGAESNSGT
;
A
#
# COMPACT_ATOMS: atom_id res chain seq x y z
N MET A 1 48.55 33.81 -59.49
CA MET A 1 47.75 33.95 -58.25
C MET A 1 48.71 34.00 -57.07
N ASN A 2 48.73 35.11 -56.30
CA ASN A 2 49.75 35.37 -55.28
C ASN A 2 49.62 34.42 -54.07
N GLN A 3 50.70 33.69 -53.76
CA GLN A 3 50.83 32.77 -52.61
C GLN A 3 50.42 33.41 -51.26
N ALA A 4 50.74 34.68 -51.07
CA ALA A 4 50.36 35.44 -49.87
C ALA A 4 48.85 35.66 -49.73
N PHE A 5 48.11 35.66 -50.84
CA PHE A 5 46.65 35.80 -50.83
C PHE A 5 45.98 34.48 -50.43
N ILE A 6 46.54 33.35 -50.88
CA ILE A 6 46.07 31.99 -50.54
C ILE A 6 46.29 31.74 -49.03
N ALA A 7 47.47 32.06 -48.49
CA ALA A 7 47.76 31.88 -47.07
C ALA A 7 46.84 32.69 -46.14
N LYS A 8 46.50 33.94 -46.51
CA LYS A 8 45.56 34.78 -45.75
C LYS A 8 44.15 34.20 -45.75
N ILE A 9 43.70 33.67 -46.89
CA ILE A 9 42.39 33.00 -46.99
C ILE A 9 42.35 31.73 -46.13
N SER A 10 43.42 30.93 -46.13
CA SER A 10 43.50 29.70 -45.33
C SER A 10 43.49 29.97 -43.82
N ILE A 11 44.20 31.00 -43.36
CA ILE A 11 44.21 31.38 -41.93
C ILE A 11 42.85 31.91 -41.50
N ALA A 12 42.20 32.74 -42.33
CA ALA A 12 40.84 33.22 -42.05
C ALA A 12 39.81 32.08 -41.99
N ALA A 13 39.93 31.09 -42.90
CA ALA A 13 39.06 29.92 -42.91
C ALA A 13 39.27 29.01 -41.68
N ALA A 14 40.52 28.80 -41.26
CA ALA A 14 40.83 28.02 -40.07
C ALA A 14 40.34 28.70 -38.78
N ALA A 15 40.48 30.03 -38.69
CA ALA A 15 39.96 30.80 -37.57
C ALA A 15 38.42 30.74 -37.50
N ALA A 16 37.73 30.80 -38.64
CA ALA A 16 36.27 30.68 -38.69
C ALA A 16 35.76 29.30 -38.24
N LEU A 17 36.48 28.22 -38.58
CA LEU A 17 36.12 26.85 -38.16
C LEU A 17 36.32 26.63 -36.65
N MET A 18 37.37 27.21 -36.05
CA MET A 18 37.62 27.10 -34.61
C MET A 18 36.53 27.79 -33.76
N VAL A 19 35.96 28.90 -34.23
CA VAL A 19 34.91 29.64 -33.49
C VAL A 19 33.55 28.92 -33.53
N ALA A 20 33.30 28.10 -34.56
CA ALA A 20 32.05 27.32 -34.67
C ALA A 20 31.95 26.17 -33.63
N GLY A 21 33.07 25.75 -33.03
CA GLY A 21 33.10 24.71 -31.99
C GLY A 21 32.65 25.17 -30.60
N CYS A 22 32.54 26.48 -30.36
CA CYS A 22 32.14 27.05 -29.07
C CYS A 22 30.62 27.26 -28.91
N ALA A 23 29.80 26.83 -29.87
CA ALA A 23 28.35 26.95 -29.78
C ALA A 23 27.74 25.82 -28.93
N THR A 24 27.49 26.07 -27.65
CA THR A 24 26.72 25.16 -26.79
C THR A 24 25.25 25.13 -27.24
N LYS A 25 24.71 23.94 -27.50
CA LYS A 25 23.28 23.75 -27.78
C LYS A 25 22.48 24.13 -26.53
N SER A 26 21.58 25.12 -26.65
CA SER A 26 20.69 25.51 -25.56
C SER A 26 19.83 24.33 -25.09
N ALA A 27 19.49 24.32 -23.80
CA ALA A 27 18.54 23.35 -23.25
C ALA A 27 17.19 23.46 -24.00
N PRO A 28 16.49 22.33 -24.22
CA PRO A 28 15.12 22.37 -24.75
C PRO A 28 14.23 23.21 -23.83
N ASP A 29 13.50 24.15 -24.42
CA ASP A 29 12.54 25.00 -23.69
C ASP A 29 11.14 24.35 -23.67
N PHE A 30 10.28 24.80 -22.77
CA PHE A 30 8.90 24.36 -22.69
C PHE A 30 8.08 25.00 -23.81
N GLY A 31 7.54 24.15 -24.69
CA GLY A 31 6.69 24.57 -25.81
C GLY A 31 5.22 24.22 -25.62
N GLY A 32 4.36 24.83 -26.43
CA GLY A 32 2.92 24.53 -26.49
C GLY A 32 2.04 25.65 -25.97
N ARG A 33 0.71 25.45 -26.07
CA ARG A 33 -0.25 26.38 -25.49
C ARG A 33 -0.33 26.14 -23.98
N TRP A 34 -0.03 27.18 -23.21
CA TRP A 34 -0.27 27.20 -21.77
C TRP A 34 -1.72 26.81 -21.48
N LYS A 35 -1.92 25.73 -20.72
CA LYS A 35 -3.23 25.33 -20.21
C LYS A 35 -3.38 25.87 -18.78
N PRO A 36 -4.54 26.46 -18.43
CA PRO A 36 -4.83 26.83 -17.05
C PRO A 36 -4.76 25.58 -16.14
N VAL A 37 -3.95 25.66 -15.09
CA VAL A 37 -3.74 24.56 -14.13
C VAL A 37 -4.89 24.45 -13.14
N ASN A 38 -5.32 25.59 -12.59
CA ASN A 38 -6.40 25.65 -11.61
C ASN A 38 -7.75 25.75 -12.31
N ARG A 39 -8.34 24.59 -12.65
CA ARG A 39 -9.68 24.49 -13.23
C ARG A 39 -10.52 23.51 -12.42
N PHE A 40 -11.81 23.81 -12.29
CA PHE A 40 -12.75 22.85 -11.73
C PHE A 40 -12.93 21.64 -12.66
N ALA A 41 -13.22 20.48 -12.08
CA ALA A 41 -13.56 19.29 -12.84
C ALA A 41 -14.89 19.51 -13.59
N ALA A 42 -15.05 18.85 -14.74
CA ALA A 42 -16.25 18.97 -15.56
C ALA A 42 -17.47 18.24 -14.97
N ALA A 43 -17.23 17.32 -14.02
CA ALA A 43 -18.27 16.55 -13.36
C ALA A 43 -18.01 16.55 -11.85
N THR A 44 -19.09 16.49 -11.08
CA THR A 44 -19.04 16.28 -9.64
C THR A 44 -18.62 14.85 -9.35
N THR A 45 -17.63 14.68 -8.49
CA THR A 45 -17.26 13.37 -7.92
C THR A 45 -17.80 13.29 -6.51
N GLU A 46 -18.55 12.23 -6.22
CA GLU A 46 -18.98 11.95 -4.86
C GLU A 46 -17.76 11.61 -3.99
N ILE A 47 -17.65 12.28 -2.84
CA ILE A 47 -16.65 11.98 -1.82
C ILE A 47 -17.43 11.48 -0.59
N PRO A 48 -17.37 10.17 -0.29
CA PRO A 48 -18.11 9.61 0.84
C PRO A 48 -17.70 10.27 2.16
N LEU A 49 -18.69 10.65 2.98
CA LEU A 49 -18.44 11.22 4.32
C LEU A 49 -18.03 10.16 5.34
N TYR A 50 -18.52 8.93 5.19
CA TYR A 50 -18.20 7.79 6.04
C TYR A 50 -17.72 6.64 5.15
N SER A 51 -16.47 6.26 5.30
CA SER A 51 -15.90 5.06 4.68
C SER A 51 -15.85 3.97 5.74
N SER A 52 -16.49 2.84 5.46
CA SER A 52 -16.32 1.63 6.25
C SER A 52 -14.89 1.12 6.08
N TYR A 53 -14.29 0.65 7.18
CA TYR A 53 -12.98 0.01 7.13
C TYR A 53 -13.01 -1.20 6.19
N VAL A 54 -11.98 -1.32 5.34
CA VAL A 54 -11.80 -2.42 4.40
C VAL A 54 -10.78 -3.40 4.95
N TYR A 55 -11.21 -4.65 5.15
CA TYR A 55 -10.35 -5.76 5.55
C TYR A 55 -9.64 -6.27 4.30
N GLN A 56 -8.35 -5.96 4.21
CA GLN A 56 -7.47 -6.39 3.13
C GLN A 56 -6.03 -6.53 3.63
N ALA A 57 -5.23 -7.33 2.94
CA ALA A 57 -3.79 -7.37 3.16
C ALA A 57 -3.12 -6.13 2.56
N SER A 58 -2.14 -5.57 3.25
CA SER A 58 -1.24 -4.51 2.77
C SER A 58 0.17 -5.07 2.59
N PRO A 59 0.95 -4.62 1.61
CA PRO A 59 2.37 -4.95 1.51
C PRO A 59 3.20 -4.59 2.75
N MET A 60 2.69 -3.69 3.61
CA MET A 60 3.30 -3.35 4.89
C MET A 60 3.06 -4.40 5.98
N ASP A 61 2.09 -5.29 5.78
CA ASP A 61 1.80 -6.38 6.71
C ASP A 61 2.75 -7.54 6.42
N GLY A 62 3.90 -7.57 7.12
CA GLY A 62 4.90 -8.62 6.92
C GLY A 62 4.42 -10.03 7.31
N THR A 63 3.43 -10.12 8.21
CA THR A 63 2.92 -11.39 8.76
C THR A 63 1.42 -11.35 9.05
N LEU A 64 0.84 -12.52 9.30
CA LEU A 64 -0.54 -12.73 9.71
C LEU A 64 -0.87 -11.96 10.99
N LYS A 65 -0.01 -12.04 12.01
CA LYS A 65 -0.22 -11.29 13.24
C LYS A 65 -0.20 -9.79 12.99
N ALA A 66 0.79 -9.27 12.27
CA ALA A 66 0.89 -7.83 11.97
C ALA A 66 -0.35 -7.31 11.23
N MET A 67 -0.84 -8.07 10.23
CA MET A 67 -2.07 -7.76 9.51
C MET A 67 -3.27 -7.70 10.45
N LEU A 68 -3.43 -8.72 11.31
CA LEU A 68 -4.57 -8.82 12.22
C LEU A 68 -4.52 -7.80 13.36
N GLU A 69 -3.33 -7.41 13.82
CA GLU A 69 -3.15 -6.31 14.77
C GLU A 69 -3.63 -5.00 14.17
N ARG A 70 -3.28 -4.73 12.91
CA ARG A 70 -3.77 -3.57 12.17
C ARG A 70 -5.28 -3.64 11.97
N TRP A 71 -5.81 -4.76 11.49
CA TRP A 71 -7.26 -4.94 11.31
C TRP A 71 -8.02 -4.71 12.62
N ALA A 72 -7.51 -5.24 13.73
CA ALA A 72 -8.12 -5.04 15.04
C ALA A 72 -8.08 -3.55 15.42
N LYS A 73 -6.91 -2.91 15.34
CA LYS A 73 -6.73 -1.49 15.68
C LYS A 73 -7.63 -0.58 14.85
N ASP A 74 -7.64 -0.75 13.53
CA ASP A 74 -8.35 0.15 12.61
C ASP A 74 -9.87 -0.05 12.67
N SER A 75 -10.34 -1.24 13.09
CA SER A 75 -11.76 -1.54 13.30
C SER A 75 -12.25 -1.36 14.74
N GLY A 76 -11.39 -0.89 15.65
CA GLY A 76 -11.74 -0.72 17.08
C GLY A 76 -11.91 -2.02 17.86
N ARG A 77 -11.35 -3.13 17.35
CA ARG A 77 -11.34 -4.46 17.97
C ARG A 77 -10.02 -4.73 18.69
N THR A 78 -9.98 -5.82 19.44
CA THR A 78 -8.74 -6.36 20.02
C THR A 78 -8.34 -7.65 19.30
N LEU A 79 -7.06 -8.04 19.41
CA LEU A 79 -6.55 -9.30 18.88
C LEU A 79 -6.17 -10.24 20.04
N ASP A 80 -6.64 -11.47 19.98
CA ASP A 80 -6.18 -12.59 20.80
C ASP A 80 -5.49 -13.61 19.88
N TYR A 81 -4.16 -13.58 19.88
CA TYR A 81 -3.33 -14.42 19.02
C TYR A 81 -2.73 -15.58 19.84
N ARG A 82 -3.34 -16.77 19.73
CA ARG A 82 -3.02 -17.93 20.57
C ARG A 82 -2.04 -18.91 19.94
N LEU A 83 -1.52 -18.61 18.74
CA LEU A 83 -0.52 -19.46 18.08
C LEU A 83 0.87 -19.18 18.67
N SER A 84 1.71 -20.21 18.75
CA SER A 84 3.09 -20.10 19.25
C SER A 84 4.06 -19.51 18.23
N SER A 85 3.69 -19.51 16.95
CA SER A 85 4.49 -18.97 15.84
C SER A 85 3.63 -18.03 15.00
N ASP A 86 4.29 -17.10 14.32
CA ASP A 86 3.66 -16.24 13.33
C ASP A 86 3.88 -16.77 11.90
N PHE A 87 3.05 -16.34 10.97
CA PHE A 87 3.00 -16.87 9.60
C PHE A 87 3.05 -15.74 8.58
N THR A 88 3.76 -15.95 7.48
CA THR A 88 3.81 -14.99 6.38
C THR A 88 2.50 -14.96 5.61
N LEU A 89 2.13 -13.79 5.09
CA LEU A 89 1.04 -13.69 4.12
C LEU A 89 1.45 -14.29 2.77
N TYR A 90 0.51 -14.95 2.08
CA TYR A 90 0.74 -15.51 0.75
C TYR A 90 -0.46 -15.21 -0.16
N GLY A 91 -0.34 -15.56 -1.45
CA GLY A 91 -1.25 -15.07 -2.50
C GLY A 91 -2.74 -15.34 -2.31
N ALA A 92 -3.16 -16.28 -1.46
CA ALA A 92 -4.59 -16.43 -1.15
C ALA A 92 -5.14 -15.24 -0.36
N VAL A 93 -4.34 -14.65 0.53
CA VAL A 93 -4.74 -13.55 1.42
C VAL A 93 -4.92 -12.24 0.66
N SER A 94 -4.23 -12.04 -0.47
CA SER A 94 -4.37 -10.82 -1.29
C SER A 94 -5.73 -10.70 -1.97
N ASN A 95 -6.54 -11.76 -2.00
CA ASN A 95 -7.88 -11.74 -2.59
C ASN A 95 -8.95 -11.27 -1.59
N ILE A 96 -8.60 -11.09 -0.32
CA ILE A 96 -9.53 -10.58 0.69
C ILE A 96 -9.61 -9.07 0.55
N ASP A 97 -10.77 -8.59 0.11
CA ASP A 97 -11.12 -7.17 -0.01
C ASP A 97 -12.61 -7.03 0.29
N THR A 98 -12.93 -6.67 1.54
CA THR A 98 -14.32 -6.58 1.99
C THR A 98 -14.47 -5.63 3.17
N THR A 99 -15.63 -4.97 3.27
CA THR A 99 -16.00 -4.19 4.46
C THR A 99 -16.67 -5.04 5.55
N ASN A 100 -16.90 -6.33 5.30
CA ASN A 100 -17.53 -7.25 6.25
C ASN A 100 -16.48 -8.03 7.04
N ALA A 101 -16.36 -7.74 8.34
CA ALA A 101 -15.38 -8.34 9.23
C ALA A 101 -15.54 -9.87 9.33
N GLN A 102 -16.78 -10.35 9.42
CA GLN A 102 -17.10 -11.77 9.52
C GLN A 102 -16.71 -12.51 8.24
N GLN A 103 -17.00 -11.92 7.07
CA GLN A 103 -16.59 -12.48 5.80
C GLN A 103 -15.05 -12.55 5.70
N ALA A 104 -14.36 -11.48 6.10
CA ALA A 104 -12.89 -11.44 6.06
C ALA A 104 -12.23 -12.57 6.88
N VAL A 105 -12.73 -12.84 8.10
CA VAL A 105 -12.17 -13.93 8.92
C VAL A 105 -12.55 -15.32 8.43
N ILE A 106 -13.69 -15.48 7.75
CA ILE A 106 -14.08 -16.72 7.06
C ILE A 106 -13.11 -16.99 5.92
N ASP A 107 -12.87 -16.00 5.06
CA ASP A 107 -11.96 -16.13 3.92
C ASP A 107 -10.51 -16.37 4.38
N LEU A 108 -10.10 -15.70 5.46
CA LEU A 108 -8.78 -15.89 6.06
C LEU A 108 -8.62 -17.29 6.68
N THR A 109 -9.66 -17.80 7.34
CA THR A 109 -9.68 -19.18 7.84
C THR A 109 -9.60 -20.18 6.71
N ALA A 110 -10.31 -19.95 5.60
CA ALA A 110 -10.24 -20.81 4.43
C ALA A 110 -8.84 -20.81 3.80
N ALA A 111 -8.18 -19.65 3.73
CA ALA A 111 -6.80 -19.55 3.26
C ALA A 111 -5.86 -20.40 4.11
N TYR A 112 -5.87 -20.23 5.44
CA TYR A 112 -4.94 -20.95 6.32
C TYR A 112 -5.43 -22.32 6.82
N ALA A 113 -6.49 -22.88 6.21
CA ALA A 113 -7.07 -24.14 6.64
C ALA A 113 -6.06 -25.31 6.56
N ALA A 114 -5.20 -25.31 5.54
CA ALA A 114 -4.16 -26.33 5.37
C ALA A 114 -3.08 -26.30 6.47
N GLN A 115 -2.86 -25.13 7.09
CA GLN A 115 -1.97 -24.93 8.22
C GLN A 115 -2.68 -25.17 9.57
N GLY A 116 -3.96 -25.55 9.54
CA GLY A 116 -4.75 -25.78 10.74
C GLY A 116 -4.94 -24.51 11.57
N ILE A 117 -5.04 -23.34 10.94
CA ILE A 117 -5.28 -22.07 11.63
C ILE A 117 -6.75 -21.69 11.45
N SER A 118 -7.38 -21.25 12.54
CA SER A 118 -8.74 -20.71 12.54
C SER A 118 -8.74 -19.29 13.08
N VAL A 119 -9.44 -18.41 12.36
CA VAL A 119 -9.65 -17.02 12.74
C VAL A 119 -11.15 -16.78 12.91
N SER A 120 -11.54 -16.18 14.03
CA SER A 120 -12.95 -15.90 14.32
C SER A 120 -13.12 -14.56 15.02
N ILE A 121 -14.34 -14.05 15.03
CA ILE A 121 -14.71 -12.87 15.81
C ILE A 121 -15.58 -13.33 16.97
N VAL A 122 -15.14 -13.06 18.20
CA VAL A 122 -15.87 -13.34 19.44
C VAL A 122 -16.08 -12.02 20.16
N GLY A 123 -17.31 -11.52 20.19
CA GLY A 123 -17.61 -10.19 20.73
C GLY A 123 -16.82 -9.09 19.99
N ASN A 124 -15.99 -8.35 20.73
CA ASN A 124 -15.11 -7.30 20.19
C ASN A 124 -13.67 -7.77 19.90
N GLN A 125 -13.43 -9.08 19.85
CA GLN A 125 -12.09 -9.63 19.71
C GLN A 125 -11.98 -10.50 18.45
N ILE A 126 -10.88 -10.32 17.72
CA ILE A 126 -10.44 -11.26 16.69
C ILE A 126 -9.61 -12.33 17.41
N VAL A 127 -10.04 -13.58 17.35
CA VAL A 127 -9.38 -14.70 18.01
C VAL A 127 -8.74 -15.58 16.94
N VAL A 128 -7.44 -15.85 17.09
CA VAL A 128 -6.65 -16.72 16.23
C VAL A 128 -6.15 -17.90 17.03
N GLN A 129 -6.39 -19.11 16.56
CA GLN A 129 -6.01 -20.34 17.28
C GLN A 129 -5.89 -21.52 16.32
N SER A 130 -5.33 -22.63 16.81
CA SER A 130 -5.26 -23.88 16.04
C SER A 130 -6.65 -24.48 15.86
N ALA A 131 -6.98 -24.89 14.64
CA ALA A 131 -8.20 -25.60 14.28
C ALA A 131 -8.32 -26.86 15.15
N GLY A 132 -9.40 -26.94 15.93
CA GLY A 132 -9.63 -28.00 16.94
C GLY A 132 -9.50 -27.52 18.39
N SER A 133 -8.90 -26.35 18.63
CA SER A 133 -9.00 -25.66 19.92
C SER A 133 -10.35 -24.93 19.94
N THR A 134 -11.22 -25.20 20.90
CA THR A 134 -12.52 -24.49 21.00
C THR A 134 -12.29 -23.13 21.68
N PRO A 135 -12.76 -22.00 21.13
CA PRO A 135 -12.60 -20.71 21.79
C PRO A 135 -13.57 -20.65 22.99
N THR A 136 -13.06 -20.82 24.20
CA THR A 136 -13.82 -20.53 25.42
C THR A 136 -13.84 -19.01 25.62
N ALA A 137 -15.02 -18.40 25.51
CA ALA A 137 -15.23 -17.05 26.00
C ALA A 137 -15.10 -17.06 27.52
N SER A 138 -14.22 -16.22 28.08
CA SER A 138 -14.09 -16.05 29.53
C SER A 138 -15.37 -15.42 30.06
N ALA A 139 -16.25 -16.24 30.64
CA ALA A 139 -17.39 -15.76 31.41
C ALA A 139 -16.85 -15.06 32.67
N GLN A 140 -16.97 -13.73 32.70
CA GLN A 140 -16.64 -12.92 33.86
C GLN A 140 -17.67 -13.22 34.97
N GLY A 141 -17.16 -13.50 36.16
CA GLY A 141 -17.87 -14.17 37.25
C GLY A 141 -19.14 -13.47 37.74
N ALA A 142 -20.20 -14.28 37.90
CA ALA A 142 -21.24 -14.02 38.88
C ALA A 142 -20.87 -14.81 40.14
N GLU A 143 -20.26 -14.12 41.11
CA GLU A 143 -20.12 -14.63 42.47
C GLU A 143 -21.51 -14.93 43.03
N SER A 144 -21.81 -16.22 43.18
CA SER A 144 -22.90 -16.71 44.00
C SER A 144 -22.61 -16.38 45.46
N ASN A 145 -23.08 -15.23 45.95
CA ASN A 145 -23.17 -14.99 47.39
C ASN A 145 -24.45 -15.66 47.91
N SER A 146 -24.32 -16.90 48.38
CA SER A 146 -25.31 -17.57 49.21
C SER A 146 -25.02 -17.22 50.66
N GLY A 147 -25.95 -16.51 51.31
CA GLY A 147 -25.86 -16.16 52.72
C GLY A 147 -27.27 -16.11 53.33
N THR A 148 -27.51 -17.08 54.21
CA THR A 148 -28.60 -17.29 55.19
C THR A 148 -29.46 -16.09 55.58
#